data_AF-A0ABD2WZL1-F1
#
_entry.id   AF-A0ABD2WZL1-F1
#
_cell.length_a   1.000
_cell.length_b   1.000
_cell.length_c   1.000
_cell.angle_alpha   90.00
_cell.angle_beta   90.00
_cell.angle_gamma   90.00
#
_symmetry.space_group_name_H-M   'P 1'
#
loop_
_entity.id
_entity.type
_entity.pdbx_description
1 polymer ?
#
loop_
_entity_poly.entity_id
_entity_poly.type
_entity_poly.pdbx_seq_one_letter_code
_entity_poly.pdbx_strand_id
1 'polypeptide(L)'
;MEGSIVLARGRYIDGVLEVENIDFPPTEDPDLGRLNFAEANTFGGPHPTSLRLSEKLKTYIDSNSGNYLIFISEFWVDSEIALNKFKTLLSGFSDYPPVACVLFGHFLSSPIDKESPKQLEEGFKKLASIVAEFSLIQEHTNFVFVPGPFDLGAPKILPRPSIPKCIMENFMKVVPGTHLATNPCRIQYCTREIVAFRDNMISKLCRNTLKYPNKPDEEKEEAGEKVYEAFAKSIIRQSHLAPLLFSVSPVYWKHDQALQLYPIPDLVVVADDFQAYTTEYSGCKVINPGPFVKGNFSFTLYVPGEENKVEESNLPEDDS
;
A
#
# COMPACT_ATOMS: atom_id res chain seq x y z
N MET A 1 -17.98 -11.38 -1.49
CA MET A 1 -17.21 -11.89 -2.64
C MET A 1 -16.97 -13.37 -2.40
N GLU A 2 -16.53 -14.13 -3.40
CA GLU A 2 -16.19 -15.53 -3.18
C GLU A 2 -15.02 -15.65 -2.18
N GLY A 3 -15.16 -16.51 -1.17
CA GLY A 3 -14.18 -16.66 -0.08
C GLY A 3 -14.34 -15.68 1.10
N SER A 4 -15.31 -14.76 1.04
CA SER A 4 -15.58 -13.85 2.17
C SER A 4 -16.39 -14.53 3.29
N ILE A 5 -16.09 -14.17 4.53
CA ILE A 5 -16.91 -14.48 5.70
C ILE A 5 -18.09 -13.51 5.71
N VAL A 6 -19.31 -14.05 5.81
CA VAL A 6 -20.57 -13.28 5.75
C VAL A 6 -21.55 -13.71 6.83
N LEU A 7 -22.43 -12.80 7.21
CA LEU A 7 -23.64 -13.07 7.97
C LEU A 7 -24.79 -13.20 6.95
N ALA A 8 -25.32 -14.42 6.82
CA ALA A 8 -26.47 -14.71 5.96
C ALA A 8 -27.71 -14.96 6.82
N ARG A 9 -28.77 -14.18 6.60
CA ARG A 9 -30.08 -14.34 7.26
C ARG A 9 -31.10 -14.82 6.24
N GLY A 10 -31.91 -15.79 6.63
CA GLY A 10 -32.91 -16.37 5.75
C GLY A 10 -33.75 -17.46 6.40
N ARG A 11 -34.45 -18.24 5.57
CA ARG A 11 -35.28 -19.37 5.99
C ARG A 11 -34.65 -20.69 5.55
N TYR A 12 -34.67 -21.69 6.41
CA TYR A 12 -34.16 -23.03 6.08
C TYR A 12 -35.32 -23.96 5.74
N ILE A 13 -35.36 -24.45 4.51
CA ILE A 13 -36.45 -25.28 3.96
C ILE A 13 -35.82 -26.43 3.18
N ASP A 14 -36.22 -27.66 3.48
CA ASP A 14 -35.85 -28.87 2.73
C ASP A 14 -34.34 -29.02 2.42
N GLY A 15 -33.47 -28.70 3.38
CA GLY A 15 -32.03 -28.84 3.21
C GLY A 15 -31.33 -27.60 2.62
N VAL A 16 -32.08 -26.57 2.25
CA VAL A 16 -31.57 -25.36 1.59
C VAL A 16 -31.82 -24.13 2.46
N LEU A 17 -30.81 -23.27 2.59
CA LEU A 17 -30.95 -21.94 3.20
C LEU A 17 -31.35 -20.92 2.12
N GLU A 18 -32.61 -20.51 2.11
CA GLU A 18 -33.11 -19.41 1.30
C GLU A 18 -32.69 -18.07 1.93
N VAL A 19 -31.60 -17.50 1.41
CA VAL A 19 -31.00 -16.27 1.94
C VAL A 19 -31.85 -15.05 1.54
N GLU A 20 -32.33 -14.32 2.55
CA GLU A 20 -33.07 -13.06 2.39
C GLU A 20 -32.13 -11.85 2.44
N ASN A 21 -31.08 -11.93 3.27
CA ASN A 21 -30.09 -10.88 3.42
C ASN A 21 -28.69 -11.45 3.62
N ILE A 22 -27.70 -10.83 3.01
CA ILE A 22 -26.28 -11.13 3.17
C ILE A 22 -25.53 -9.84 3.48
N ASP A 23 -24.73 -9.85 4.54
CA ASP A 23 -23.85 -8.74 4.90
C ASP A 23 -22.53 -9.26 5.45
N PHE A 24 -21.50 -8.42 5.52
CA PHE A 24 -20.27 -8.78 6.22
C PHE A 24 -20.47 -8.76 7.75
N PRO A 25 -19.56 -9.36 8.53
CA PRO A 25 -19.45 -9.06 9.95
C PRO A 25 -19.29 -7.55 10.20
N PRO A 26 -19.87 -6.98 11.26
CA PRO A 26 -19.67 -5.56 11.60
C PRO A 26 -18.19 -5.28 11.87
N THR A 27 -17.72 -4.07 11.55
CA THR A 27 -16.38 -3.62 11.96
C THR A 27 -16.35 -3.33 13.45
N GLU A 28 -15.22 -3.63 14.07
CA GLU A 28 -14.91 -3.18 15.43
C GLU A 28 -14.28 -1.78 15.36
N ASP A 29 -14.57 -0.94 16.35
CA ASP A 29 -13.86 0.34 16.51
C ASP A 29 -12.36 0.09 16.73
N PRO A 30 -11.46 0.81 16.03
CA PRO A 30 -10.02 0.54 16.11
C PRO A 30 -9.43 0.67 17.52
N ASP A 31 -9.94 1.58 18.36
CA ASP A 31 -9.44 1.77 19.72
C ASP A 31 -10.00 0.69 20.65
N LEU A 32 -11.29 0.34 20.52
CA LEU A 32 -11.88 -0.76 21.29
C LEU A 32 -11.23 -2.11 20.96
N GLY A 33 -11.00 -2.42 19.68
CA GLY A 33 -10.38 -3.68 19.28
C GLY A 33 -8.97 -3.88 19.79
N ARG A 34 -8.24 -2.78 20.03
CA ARG A 34 -6.90 -2.82 20.63
C ARG A 34 -6.93 -3.12 22.12
N LEU A 35 -8.00 -2.76 22.85
CA LEU A 35 -8.11 -3.07 24.28
C LEU A 35 -8.05 -4.58 24.56
N ASN A 36 -8.48 -5.41 23.60
CA ASN A 36 -8.40 -6.87 23.68
C ASN A 36 -6.96 -7.39 23.79
N PHE A 37 -5.97 -6.59 23.40
CA PHE A 37 -4.54 -6.94 23.39
C PHE A 37 -3.73 -6.24 24.48
N ALA A 38 -4.37 -5.46 25.35
CA ALA A 38 -3.71 -4.61 26.34
C ALA A 38 -2.60 -3.77 25.69
N GLU A 39 -1.35 -3.89 26.16
CA GLU A 39 -0.20 -3.12 25.66
C GLU A 39 0.61 -3.86 24.59
N ALA A 40 0.22 -5.10 24.22
CA ALA A 40 1.02 -5.94 23.34
C ALA A 40 1.18 -5.33 21.94
N ASN A 41 2.39 -5.43 21.38
CA ASN A 41 2.62 -5.03 20.00
C ASN A 41 2.12 -6.07 19.00
N THR A 42 0.89 -5.88 18.52
CA THR A 42 0.27 -6.72 17.48
C THR A 42 0.64 -6.30 16.06
N PHE A 43 1.13 -5.07 15.87
CA PHE A 43 1.52 -4.55 14.57
C PHE A 43 2.86 -5.13 14.10
N GLY A 44 3.76 -5.41 15.04
CA GLY A 44 5.07 -6.00 14.78
C GLY A 44 6.21 -4.97 14.92
N GLY A 45 7.41 -5.39 14.57
CA GLY A 45 8.63 -4.63 14.87
C GLY A 45 9.30 -5.09 16.18
N PRO A 46 10.43 -4.48 16.56
CA PRO A 46 11.28 -4.98 17.64
C PRO A 46 10.74 -4.67 19.04
N HIS A 47 9.84 -3.69 19.17
CA HIS A 47 9.35 -3.26 20.47
C HIS A 47 8.26 -4.22 20.98
N PRO A 48 8.31 -4.68 22.24
CA PRO A 48 7.33 -5.63 22.77
C PRO A 48 5.95 -5.00 23.01
N THR A 49 5.90 -3.69 23.28
CA THR A 49 4.66 -2.94 23.49
C THR A 49 4.31 -2.07 22.29
N SER A 50 3.00 -1.83 22.09
CA SER A 50 2.50 -1.01 20.99
C SER A 50 3.05 0.41 21.08
N LEU A 51 3.72 0.88 20.02
CA LEU A 51 4.24 2.25 19.98
C LEU A 51 3.12 3.30 19.87
N ARG A 52 1.88 2.91 19.53
CA ARG A 52 0.72 3.82 19.57
C ARG A 52 0.51 4.43 20.96
N LEU A 53 0.82 3.66 22.01
CA LEU A 53 0.64 4.07 23.41
C LEU A 53 1.77 4.98 23.91
N SER A 54 2.81 5.21 23.10
CA SER A 54 3.96 6.00 23.51
C SER A 54 3.66 7.50 23.48
N GLU A 55 3.51 8.11 24.66
CA GLU A 55 3.36 9.57 24.81
C GLU A 55 4.53 10.33 24.19
N LYS A 56 5.76 9.81 24.34
CA LYS A 56 6.96 10.44 23.75
C LYS A 56 6.88 10.51 22.23
N LEU A 57 6.44 9.42 21.58
CA LEU A 57 6.29 9.40 20.12
C LEU A 57 5.10 10.25 19.66
N LYS A 58 4.05 10.35 20.50
CA LYS A 58 2.96 11.28 20.27
C LYS A 58 3.44 12.74 20.31
N THR A 59 4.16 13.15 21.34
CA THR A 59 4.73 14.51 21.41
C THR A 59 5.69 14.80 20.25
N TYR A 60 6.45 13.79 19.80
CA TYR A 60 7.32 13.94 18.64
C TYR A 60 6.53 14.19 17.35
N ILE A 61 5.45 13.43 17.10
CA ILE A 61 4.62 13.62 15.91
C ILE A 61 3.93 14.98 15.90
N ASP A 62 3.48 15.45 17.06
CA ASP A 62 2.80 16.74 17.22
C ASP A 62 3.78 17.90 17.03
N SER A 63 5.03 17.75 17.48
CA SER A 63 6.08 18.77 17.32
C SER A 63 6.66 18.83 15.90
N ASN A 64 6.49 17.75 15.12
CA ASN A 64 7.00 17.64 13.75
C ASN A 64 5.85 17.31 12.78
N SER A 65 4.74 18.03 12.91
CA SER A 65 3.48 17.73 12.20
C SER A 65 3.62 17.74 10.69
N GLY A 66 4.55 18.55 10.15
CA GLY A 66 4.84 18.66 8.72
C GLY A 66 5.71 17.53 8.16
N ASN A 67 6.11 16.53 8.94
CA ASN A 67 6.80 15.36 8.40
C ASN A 67 5.86 14.53 7.53
N TYR A 68 6.37 14.00 6.43
CA TYR A 68 5.56 13.27 5.46
C TYR A 68 6.30 12.11 4.80
N LEU A 69 5.52 11.18 4.25
CA LEU A 69 5.97 10.05 3.45
C LEU A 69 5.42 10.19 2.03
N ILE A 70 6.19 9.73 1.04
CA ILE A 70 5.78 9.67 -0.37
C ILE A 70 5.54 8.21 -0.77
N PHE A 71 4.43 7.94 -1.45
CA PHE A 71 4.11 6.64 -2.04
C PHE A 71 4.03 6.74 -3.55
N ILE A 72 4.75 5.87 -4.26
CA ILE A 72 4.78 5.81 -5.73
C ILE A 72 4.64 4.36 -6.17
N SER A 73 3.66 4.07 -7.04
CA SER A 73 3.39 2.70 -7.52
C SER A 73 3.84 2.49 -8.98
N GLU A 74 4.16 1.24 -9.34
CA GLU A 74 4.69 0.87 -10.67
C GLU A 74 5.88 1.73 -11.11
N PHE A 75 6.91 1.78 -10.27
CA PHE A 75 8.10 2.59 -10.52
C PHE A 75 9.11 1.90 -11.44
N TRP A 76 8.99 2.11 -12.75
CA TRP A 76 9.86 1.51 -13.77
C TRP A 76 11.26 2.14 -13.81
N VAL A 77 12.28 1.41 -13.35
CA VAL A 77 13.68 1.89 -13.34
C VAL A 77 14.38 1.76 -14.70
N ASP A 78 13.77 1.04 -15.65
CA ASP A 78 14.20 0.92 -17.04
C ASP A 78 13.66 2.05 -17.94
N SER A 79 12.73 2.88 -17.42
CA SER A 79 12.15 4.00 -18.16
C SER A 79 12.86 5.31 -17.86
N GLU A 80 13.52 5.89 -18.88
CA GLU A 80 14.15 7.21 -18.75
C GLU A 80 13.14 8.31 -18.40
N ILE A 81 11.92 8.20 -18.92
CA ILE A 81 10.83 9.14 -18.62
C ILE A 81 10.49 9.09 -17.11
N ALA A 82 10.34 7.87 -16.56
CA ALA A 82 10.06 7.69 -15.14
C ALA A 82 11.19 8.26 -14.26
N LEU A 83 12.44 7.96 -14.60
CA LEU A 83 13.61 8.45 -13.87
C LEU A 83 13.75 9.98 -13.93
N ASN A 84 13.52 10.60 -15.09
CA ASN A 84 13.57 12.05 -15.24
C ASN A 84 12.44 12.74 -14.46
N LYS A 85 11.20 12.23 -14.53
CA LYS A 85 10.09 12.76 -13.72
C LYS A 85 10.31 12.56 -12.23
N PHE A 86 10.90 11.43 -11.83
CA PHE A 86 11.31 11.22 -10.45
C PHE A 86 12.38 12.22 -9.99
N LYS A 87 13.35 12.53 -10.85
CA LYS A 87 14.34 13.60 -10.58
C LYS A 87 13.66 14.96 -10.38
N THR A 88 12.67 15.31 -11.20
CA THR A 88 11.86 16.53 -11.01
C THR A 88 11.12 16.51 -9.68
N LEU A 89 10.55 15.36 -9.29
CA LEU A 89 9.90 15.17 -8.00
C LEU A 89 10.89 15.42 -6.85
N LEU A 90 12.06 14.80 -6.87
CA LEU A 90 13.09 15.00 -5.85
C LEU A 90 13.55 16.47 -5.78
N SER A 91 13.66 17.14 -6.93
CA SER A 91 13.96 18.57 -6.95
C SER A 91 12.93 19.40 -6.18
N GLY A 92 11.64 19.08 -6.31
CA GLY A 92 10.55 19.78 -5.62
C GLY A 92 10.55 19.58 -4.09
N PHE A 93 11.18 18.51 -3.59
CA PHE A 93 11.26 18.19 -2.17
C PHE A 93 12.68 18.32 -1.59
N SER A 94 13.62 18.89 -2.34
CA SER A 94 15.03 18.95 -1.98
C SER A 94 15.31 19.78 -0.71
N ASP A 95 14.58 20.88 -0.52
CA ASP A 95 14.71 21.74 0.67
C ASP A 95 14.08 21.13 1.93
N TYR A 96 13.04 20.30 1.76
CA TYR A 96 12.28 19.69 2.85
C TYR A 96 12.11 18.19 2.56
N PRO A 97 13.16 17.38 2.71
CA PRO A 97 13.13 15.98 2.30
C PRO A 97 12.05 15.17 3.05
N PRO A 98 11.37 14.21 2.38
CA PRO A 98 10.43 13.33 3.06
C PRO A 98 11.16 12.41 4.04
N VAL A 99 10.44 11.97 5.09
CA VAL A 99 10.96 10.96 6.03
C VAL A 99 11.23 9.64 5.33
N ALA A 100 10.33 9.27 4.42
CA ALA A 100 10.48 8.09 3.59
C ALA A 100 9.83 8.25 2.21
N CYS A 101 10.46 7.65 1.20
CA CYS A 101 9.90 7.44 -0.12
C CYS A 101 9.71 5.93 -0.33
N VAL A 102 8.46 5.51 -0.45
CA VAL A 102 8.07 4.10 -0.61
C VAL A 102 7.75 3.86 -2.07
N LEU A 103 8.63 3.12 -2.73
CA LEU A 103 8.54 2.77 -4.14
C LEU A 103 8.01 1.35 -4.27
N PHE A 104 6.82 1.21 -4.86
CA PHE A 104 6.26 -0.09 -5.18
C PHE A 104 6.61 -0.48 -6.61
N GLY A 105 6.92 -1.76 -6.79
CA GLY A 105 7.08 -2.34 -8.10
C GLY A 105 5.78 -2.33 -8.92
N HIS A 106 5.77 -2.78 -10.16
CA HIS A 106 6.91 -3.42 -10.84
C HIS A 106 8.04 -2.45 -11.13
N PHE A 107 9.28 -2.93 -11.04
CA PHE A 107 10.46 -2.11 -11.30
C PHE A 107 10.94 -2.17 -12.74
N LEU A 108 10.40 -3.07 -13.56
CA LEU A 108 10.57 -3.07 -15.01
C LEU A 108 9.23 -2.77 -15.69
N SER A 109 9.29 -2.04 -16.81
CA SER A 109 8.15 -1.77 -17.67
C SER A 109 7.69 -3.00 -18.46
N SER A 110 8.58 -3.97 -18.66
CA SER A 110 8.37 -5.17 -19.46
C SER A 110 8.42 -6.45 -18.63
N PRO A 111 7.76 -7.55 -19.08
CA PRO A 111 7.83 -8.83 -18.39
C PRO A 111 9.27 -9.36 -18.23
N ILE A 112 9.50 -10.11 -17.15
CA ILE A 112 10.82 -10.68 -16.84
C ILE A 112 11.28 -11.63 -17.95
N ASP A 113 12.52 -11.43 -18.37
CA ASP A 113 13.29 -12.26 -19.29
C ASP A 113 14.72 -12.52 -18.76
N LYS A 114 15.62 -12.96 -19.66
CA LYS A 114 17.02 -13.28 -19.30
C LYS A 114 17.89 -12.04 -19.03
N GLU A 115 17.55 -10.88 -19.59
CA GLU A 115 18.31 -9.64 -19.44
C GLU A 115 17.79 -8.78 -18.29
N SER A 116 16.60 -9.07 -17.79
CA SER A 116 15.95 -8.38 -16.67
C SER A 116 16.82 -8.16 -15.42
N PRO A 117 17.65 -9.13 -14.96
CA PRO A 117 18.56 -8.85 -13.83
C PRO A 117 19.53 -7.71 -14.12
N LYS A 118 20.12 -7.65 -15.33
CA LYS A 118 21.04 -6.59 -15.72
C LYS A 118 20.32 -5.26 -15.89
N GLN A 119 19.14 -5.26 -16.50
CA GLN A 119 18.32 -4.05 -16.66
C GLN A 119 17.93 -3.43 -15.30
N LEU A 120 17.58 -4.28 -14.33
CA LEU A 120 17.33 -3.83 -12.96
C LEU A 120 18.59 -3.25 -12.31
N GLU A 121 19.72 -3.94 -12.40
CA GLU A 121 21.00 -3.45 -11.85
C GLU A 121 21.40 -2.09 -12.45
N GLU A 122 21.26 -1.93 -13.77
CA GLU A 122 21.53 -0.67 -14.47
C GLU A 122 20.52 0.42 -14.10
N GLY A 123 19.23 0.09 -14.05
CA GLY A 123 18.15 1.02 -13.67
C GLY A 123 18.31 1.54 -12.24
N PHE A 124 18.55 0.65 -11.28
CA PHE A 124 18.81 1.05 -9.90
C PHE A 124 20.14 1.80 -9.75
N LYS A 125 21.15 1.51 -10.56
CA LYS A 125 22.38 2.32 -10.60
C LYS A 125 22.10 3.74 -11.11
N LYS A 126 21.27 3.91 -12.15
CA LYS A 126 20.83 5.23 -12.63
C LYS A 126 20.03 5.97 -11.55
N LEU A 127 19.09 5.30 -10.90
CA LEU A 127 18.31 5.85 -9.80
C LEU A 127 19.20 6.30 -8.64
N ALA A 128 20.21 5.49 -8.27
CA ALA A 128 21.19 5.83 -7.23
C ALA A 128 21.94 7.12 -7.57
N SER A 129 22.39 7.25 -8.82
CA SER A 129 23.05 8.48 -9.30
C SER A 129 22.13 9.70 -9.18
N ILE A 130 20.84 9.57 -9.52
CA ILE A 130 19.85 10.65 -9.38
C ILE A 130 19.70 11.06 -7.92
N VAL A 131 19.53 10.10 -6.99
CA VAL A 131 19.39 10.42 -5.56
C VAL A 131 20.65 11.09 -5.01
N ALA A 132 21.84 10.68 -5.47
CA ALA A 132 23.11 11.29 -5.07
C ALA A 132 23.28 12.76 -5.50
N GLU A 133 22.47 13.25 -6.45
CA GLU A 133 22.45 14.67 -6.81
C GLU A 133 21.78 15.54 -5.73
N PHE A 134 20.97 14.93 -4.83
CA PHE A 134 20.21 15.62 -3.79
C PHE A 134 20.69 15.20 -2.40
N SER A 135 21.74 15.87 -1.88
CA SER A 135 22.40 15.48 -0.62
C SER A 135 21.46 15.39 0.59
N LEU A 136 20.53 16.34 0.75
CA LEU A 136 19.56 16.33 1.86
C LEU A 136 18.60 15.14 1.78
N ILE A 137 18.17 14.76 0.57
CA ILE A 137 17.32 13.58 0.35
C ILE A 137 18.13 12.31 0.60
N GLN A 138 19.35 12.23 0.08
CA GLN A 138 20.22 11.09 0.29
C GLN A 138 20.51 10.82 1.78
N GLU A 139 20.65 11.88 2.58
CA GLU A 139 20.96 11.80 4.02
C GLU A 139 19.73 11.56 4.89
N HIS A 140 18.60 12.23 4.60
CA HIS A 140 17.45 12.28 5.51
C HIS A 140 16.23 11.47 5.06
N THR A 141 16.18 11.01 3.81
CA THR A 141 15.07 10.19 3.29
C THR A 141 15.40 8.70 3.34
N ASN A 142 14.49 7.92 3.94
CA ASN A 142 14.52 6.47 3.83
C ASN A 142 13.86 6.01 2.52
N PHE A 143 14.52 5.15 1.75
CA PHE A 143 13.95 4.57 0.53
C PHE A 143 13.49 3.14 0.81
N VAL A 144 12.19 2.90 0.71
CA VAL A 144 11.58 1.58 0.96
C VAL A 144 11.12 0.98 -0.37
N PHE A 145 11.65 -0.18 -0.72
CA PHE A 145 11.29 -0.88 -1.97
C PHE A 145 10.37 -2.06 -1.67
N VAL A 146 9.16 -2.03 -2.22
CA VAL A 146 8.14 -3.07 -2.06
C VAL A 146 7.91 -3.78 -3.39
N PRO A 147 8.22 -5.08 -3.52
CA PRO A 147 8.16 -5.77 -4.81
C PRO A 147 6.71 -6.01 -5.27
N GLY A 148 6.44 -5.82 -6.55
CA GLY A 148 5.18 -6.16 -7.19
C GLY A 148 5.06 -7.64 -7.59
N PRO A 149 3.85 -8.10 -7.98
CA PRO A 149 3.58 -9.50 -8.36
C PRO A 149 4.32 -10.05 -9.59
N PHE A 150 5.03 -9.22 -10.34
CA PHE A 150 5.76 -9.55 -11.57
C PHE A 150 7.23 -9.13 -11.50
N ASP A 151 7.73 -8.79 -10.30
CA ASP A 151 9.15 -8.49 -10.10
C ASP A 151 10.01 -9.75 -9.93
N LEU A 152 11.29 -9.60 -10.23
CA LEU A 152 12.25 -10.68 -10.13
C LEU A 152 12.39 -11.16 -8.69
N GLY A 153 12.25 -12.48 -8.49
CA GLY A 153 12.30 -13.10 -7.16
C GLY A 153 10.98 -13.01 -6.37
N ALA A 154 9.92 -12.42 -6.94
CA ALA A 154 8.62 -12.29 -6.30
C ALA A 154 7.64 -13.36 -6.86
N PRO A 155 7.43 -14.51 -6.18
CA PRO A 155 6.47 -15.50 -6.64
C PRO A 155 5.06 -14.91 -6.65
N LYS A 156 4.16 -15.47 -7.46
CA LYS A 156 2.73 -15.11 -7.47
C LYS A 156 1.98 -15.71 -6.26
N ILE A 157 2.63 -15.73 -5.09
CA ILE A 157 2.15 -16.25 -3.81
C ILE A 157 2.50 -15.21 -2.74
N LEU A 158 1.57 -14.90 -1.84
CA LEU A 158 1.76 -13.95 -0.75
C LEU A 158 2.12 -14.65 0.57
N PRO A 159 2.84 -13.98 1.49
CA PRO A 159 3.66 -12.78 1.27
C PRO A 159 4.85 -13.05 0.33
N ARG A 160 5.31 -12.03 -0.39
CA ARG A 160 6.47 -12.09 -1.29
C ARG A 160 7.73 -11.61 -0.57
N PRO A 161 8.89 -12.26 -0.79
CA PRO A 161 10.17 -11.79 -0.28
C PRO A 161 10.57 -10.48 -0.97
N SER A 162 11.56 -9.79 -0.41
CA SER A 162 12.11 -8.57 -1.00
C SER A 162 12.82 -8.83 -2.32
N ILE A 163 13.10 -7.75 -3.06
CA ILE A 163 14.01 -7.77 -4.21
C ILE A 163 15.37 -8.35 -3.78
N PRO A 164 16.03 -9.18 -4.60
CA PRO A 164 17.35 -9.71 -4.31
C PRO A 164 18.38 -8.61 -4.01
N LYS A 165 19.12 -8.76 -2.90
CA LYS A 165 20.13 -7.78 -2.45
C LYS A 165 21.23 -7.53 -3.47
N CYS A 166 21.61 -8.53 -4.27
CA CYS A 166 22.65 -8.39 -5.30
C CYS A 166 22.28 -7.35 -6.36
N ILE A 167 21.00 -7.26 -6.74
CA ILE A 167 20.50 -6.29 -7.72
C ILE A 167 20.55 -4.86 -7.16
N MET A 168 20.29 -4.74 -5.85
CA MET A 168 20.23 -3.46 -5.14
C MET A 168 21.58 -2.98 -4.59
N GLU A 169 22.66 -3.75 -4.79
CA GLU A 169 23.94 -3.52 -4.11
C GLU A 169 24.52 -2.13 -4.37
N ASN A 170 24.49 -1.68 -5.63
CA ASN A 170 24.97 -0.34 -6.00
C ASN A 170 24.10 0.77 -5.39
N PHE A 171 22.78 0.59 -5.39
CA PHE A 171 21.87 1.58 -4.80
C PHE A 171 22.09 1.69 -3.29
N MET A 172 22.17 0.57 -2.57
CA MET A 172 22.39 0.55 -1.13
C MET A 172 23.74 1.16 -0.71
N LYS A 173 24.78 1.05 -1.54
CA LYS A 173 26.08 1.70 -1.30
C LYS A 173 25.99 3.22 -1.36
N VAL A 174 25.18 3.74 -2.28
CA VAL A 174 25.00 5.18 -2.49
C VAL A 174 23.99 5.77 -1.51
N VAL A 175 22.93 5.02 -1.19
CA VAL A 175 21.82 5.48 -0.34
C VAL A 175 21.72 4.55 0.88
N PRO A 176 22.42 4.87 2.00
CA PRO A 176 22.44 4.00 3.18
C PRO A 176 21.07 3.79 3.82
N GLY A 177 20.15 4.77 3.70
CA GLY A 177 18.76 4.70 4.16
C GLY A 177 17.85 3.78 3.34
N THR A 178 18.39 2.74 2.69
CA THR A 178 17.63 1.81 1.84
C THR A 178 17.09 0.63 2.64
N HIS A 179 15.80 0.35 2.48
CA HIS A 179 15.09 -0.78 3.07
C HIS A 179 14.44 -1.64 1.98
N LEU A 180 14.86 -2.90 1.88
CA LEU A 180 14.24 -3.87 0.97
C LEU A 180 13.15 -4.64 1.72
N ALA A 181 11.89 -4.30 1.46
CA ALA A 181 10.74 -4.83 2.19
C ALA A 181 10.11 -6.05 1.50
N THR A 182 9.33 -6.82 2.24
CA THR A 182 8.42 -7.84 1.69
C THR A 182 7.19 -7.18 1.06
N ASN A 183 6.34 -7.97 0.41
CA ASN A 183 5.03 -7.51 -0.04
C ASN A 183 3.92 -8.49 0.42
N PRO A 184 3.00 -8.09 1.30
CA PRO A 184 2.92 -6.77 1.94
C PRO A 184 4.07 -6.51 2.93
N CYS A 185 4.17 -5.27 3.41
CA CYS A 185 4.98 -4.90 4.57
C CYS A 185 4.23 -3.93 5.49
N ARG A 186 4.76 -3.73 6.69
CA ARG A 186 4.23 -2.83 7.71
C ARG A 186 5.28 -1.76 8.01
N ILE A 187 4.88 -0.51 7.96
CA ILE A 187 5.71 0.65 8.26
C ILE A 187 5.15 1.30 9.51
N GLN A 188 5.99 1.48 10.52
CA GLN A 188 5.62 2.12 11.77
C GLN A 188 6.31 3.47 11.87
N TYR A 189 5.51 4.53 11.87
CA TYR A 189 6.00 5.90 12.02
C TYR A 189 5.45 6.49 13.31
N CYS A 190 6.29 6.58 14.34
CA CYS A 190 5.87 7.02 15.68
C CYS A 190 4.67 6.20 16.18
N THR A 191 3.55 6.86 16.47
CA THR A 191 2.29 6.23 16.90
C THR A 191 1.41 5.77 15.73
N ARG A 192 1.88 5.86 14.48
CA ARG A 192 1.12 5.55 13.26
C ARG A 192 1.53 4.21 12.66
N GLU A 193 0.51 3.46 12.28
CA GLU A 193 0.59 2.11 11.74
C GLU A 193 0.15 2.14 10.26
N ILE A 194 1.08 1.83 9.36
CA ILE A 194 0.87 1.89 7.91
C ILE A 194 1.11 0.50 7.31
N VAL A 195 0.12 -0.03 6.60
CA VAL A 195 0.25 -1.28 5.85
C VAL A 195 0.45 -0.95 4.38
N ALA A 196 1.53 -1.45 3.78
CA ALA A 196 1.90 -1.19 2.39
C ALA A 196 1.82 -2.48 1.58
N PHE A 197 1.04 -2.47 0.50
CA PHE A 197 0.71 -3.67 -0.26
C PHE A 197 0.64 -3.37 -1.77
N ARG A 198 1.39 -4.12 -2.58
CA ARG A 198 1.37 -4.02 -4.05
C ARG A 198 0.72 -5.25 -4.66
N ASP A 199 -0.50 -5.11 -5.15
CA ASP A 199 -1.17 -6.14 -5.96
C ASP A 199 -2.35 -5.51 -6.72
N ASN A 200 -2.81 -6.14 -7.79
CA ASN A 200 -3.93 -5.63 -8.60
C ASN A 200 -5.28 -6.11 -8.02
N MET A 201 -5.55 -5.73 -6.77
CA MET A 201 -6.64 -6.28 -5.95
C MET A 201 -8.02 -5.88 -6.37
N ILE A 202 -8.21 -4.63 -6.79
CA ILE A 202 -9.50 -4.16 -7.29
C ILE A 202 -9.95 -5.05 -8.45
N SER A 203 -9.05 -5.32 -9.40
CA SER A 203 -9.37 -6.19 -10.55
C SER A 203 -9.72 -7.62 -10.12
N LYS A 204 -9.01 -8.19 -9.13
CA LYS A 204 -9.27 -9.55 -8.63
C LYS A 204 -10.60 -9.61 -7.89
N LEU A 205 -10.92 -8.64 -7.03
CA LEU A 205 -12.18 -8.61 -6.28
C LEU A 205 -13.37 -8.37 -7.20
N CYS A 206 -13.23 -7.50 -8.20
CA CYS A 206 -14.25 -7.29 -9.23
C CYS A 206 -14.59 -8.57 -10.00
N ARG A 207 -13.58 -9.39 -10.34
CA ARG A 207 -13.79 -10.67 -11.04
C ARG A 207 -14.45 -11.75 -10.18
N ASN A 208 -14.43 -11.61 -8.85
CA ASN A 208 -14.90 -12.61 -7.89
C ASN A 208 -16.01 -12.07 -6.98
N THR A 209 -16.67 -10.97 -7.38
CA THR A 209 -17.81 -10.43 -6.64
C THR A 209 -19.11 -11.08 -7.09
N LEU A 210 -20.02 -11.33 -6.14
CA LEU A 210 -21.37 -11.86 -6.43
C LEU A 210 -22.24 -10.79 -7.08
N LYS A 211 -22.07 -9.53 -6.67
CA LYS A 211 -22.79 -8.38 -7.18
C LYS A 211 -21.80 -7.23 -7.32
N TYR A 212 -21.80 -6.59 -8.48
CA TYR A 212 -20.99 -5.39 -8.69
C TYR A 212 -21.58 -4.24 -7.85
N PRO A 213 -20.75 -3.35 -7.27
CA PRO A 213 -21.26 -2.13 -6.63
C PRO A 213 -22.18 -1.38 -7.59
N ASN A 214 -23.33 -0.92 -7.10
CA ASN A 214 -24.25 -0.15 -7.94
C ASN A 214 -23.50 1.08 -8.47
N LYS A 215 -23.51 1.29 -9.79
CA LYS A 215 -22.99 2.55 -10.34
C LYS A 215 -23.81 3.70 -9.76
N PRO A 216 -23.18 4.81 -9.35
CA PRO A 216 -23.93 6.02 -9.02
C PRO A 216 -24.78 6.40 -10.24
N ASP A 217 -26.10 6.37 -10.07
CA ASP A 217 -27.07 6.82 -11.08
C ASP A 217 -27.14 8.34 -10.91
N GLU A 218 -26.64 9.12 -11.88
CA GLU A 218 -26.63 10.60 -11.79
C GLU A 218 -28.05 11.20 -11.66
N GLU A 219 -29.08 10.42 -12.01
CA GLU A 219 -30.49 10.80 -11.97
C GLU A 219 -31.24 10.36 -10.70
N LYS A 220 -30.65 9.53 -9.83
CA LYS A 220 -31.29 9.08 -8.58
C LYS A 220 -30.49 9.55 -7.37
N GLU A 221 -31.17 10.13 -6.38
CA GLU A 221 -30.57 10.60 -5.12
C GLU A 221 -29.91 9.50 -4.27
N GLU A 222 -30.05 8.22 -4.65
CA GLU A 222 -29.29 7.13 -4.03
C GLU A 222 -27.84 7.13 -4.54
N ALA A 223 -26.94 7.73 -3.76
CA ALA A 223 -25.50 7.73 -4.02
C ALA A 223 -24.98 6.29 -4.18
N GLY A 224 -24.72 5.87 -5.42
CA GLY A 224 -24.04 4.62 -5.70
C GLY A 224 -22.63 4.61 -5.10
N GLU A 225 -22.16 3.43 -4.73
CA GLU A 225 -20.86 3.24 -4.09
C GLU A 225 -19.77 3.07 -5.15
N LYS A 226 -18.67 3.83 -5.00
CA LYS A 226 -17.53 3.67 -5.92
C LYS A 226 -16.81 2.36 -5.64
N VAL A 227 -16.23 1.77 -6.69
CA VAL A 227 -15.56 0.46 -6.61
C VAL A 227 -14.48 0.42 -5.52
N TYR A 228 -13.71 1.50 -5.37
CA TYR A 228 -12.65 1.59 -4.36
C TYR A 228 -13.18 1.77 -2.92
N GLU A 229 -14.38 2.34 -2.75
CA GLU A 229 -15.05 2.43 -1.44
C GLU A 229 -15.55 1.04 -1.03
N ALA A 230 -16.21 0.33 -1.95
CA ALA A 230 -16.61 -1.07 -1.74
C ALA A 230 -15.42 -1.97 -1.42
N PHE A 231 -14.28 -1.73 -2.09
CA PHE A 231 -13.02 -2.40 -1.84
C PHE A 231 -12.49 -2.16 -0.42
N ALA A 232 -12.40 -0.89 0.01
CA ALA A 232 -11.94 -0.54 1.35
C ALA A 232 -12.82 -1.18 2.43
N LYS A 233 -14.15 -1.10 2.27
CA LYS A 233 -15.11 -1.77 3.16
C LYS A 233 -14.87 -3.27 3.22
N SER A 234 -14.59 -3.89 2.08
CA SER A 234 -14.36 -5.33 1.97
C SER A 234 -13.11 -5.78 2.72
N ILE A 235 -11.95 -5.16 2.49
CA ILE A 235 -10.70 -5.59 3.14
C ILE A 235 -10.73 -5.32 4.66
N ILE A 236 -11.36 -4.22 5.09
CA ILE A 236 -11.46 -3.86 6.51
C ILE A 236 -12.45 -4.77 7.24
N ARG A 237 -13.65 -5.00 6.71
CA ARG A 237 -14.64 -5.91 7.35
C ARG A 237 -14.18 -7.36 7.37
N GLN A 238 -13.35 -7.76 6.41
CA GLN A 238 -12.73 -9.09 6.39
C GLN A 238 -11.44 -9.13 7.21
N SER A 239 -10.95 -8.00 7.72
CA SER A 239 -9.68 -7.89 8.46
C SER A 239 -8.50 -8.54 7.73
N HIS A 240 -8.49 -8.48 6.39
CA HIS A 240 -7.52 -9.19 5.56
C HIS A 240 -7.28 -8.45 4.24
N LEU A 241 -6.02 -8.31 3.82
CA LEU A 241 -5.63 -7.62 2.58
C LEU A 241 -6.14 -8.31 1.31
N ALA A 242 -6.28 -9.63 1.33
CA ALA A 242 -6.70 -10.42 0.19
C ALA A 242 -7.81 -11.42 0.59
N PRO A 243 -9.05 -10.96 0.83
CA PRO A 243 -10.15 -11.82 1.28
C PRO A 243 -10.77 -12.56 0.08
N LEU A 244 -9.95 -13.40 -0.55
CA LEU A 244 -10.24 -14.16 -1.77
C LEU A 244 -9.85 -15.62 -1.57
N LEU A 245 -10.41 -16.50 -2.39
CA LEU A 245 -9.98 -17.89 -2.43
C LEU A 245 -8.50 -18.05 -2.81
N PHE A 246 -7.87 -19.10 -2.29
CA PHE A 246 -6.48 -19.47 -2.60
C PHE A 246 -6.22 -19.68 -4.10
N SER A 247 -7.23 -20.10 -4.87
CA SER A 247 -7.13 -20.25 -6.33
C SER A 247 -6.96 -18.91 -7.06
N VAL A 248 -7.40 -17.81 -6.45
CA VAL A 248 -7.34 -16.44 -7.01
C VAL A 248 -6.14 -15.69 -6.44
N SER A 249 -5.92 -15.81 -5.13
CA SER A 249 -4.81 -15.16 -4.43
C SER A 249 -4.09 -16.20 -3.56
N PRO A 250 -3.09 -16.90 -4.08
CA PRO A 250 -2.34 -17.90 -3.31
C PRO A 250 -1.62 -17.25 -2.13
N VAL A 251 -1.73 -17.87 -0.96
CA VAL A 251 -1.05 -17.44 0.27
C VAL A 251 -0.32 -18.64 0.88
N TYR A 252 0.90 -18.43 1.37
CA TYR A 252 1.60 -19.41 2.18
C TYR A 252 0.85 -19.63 3.49
N TRP A 253 0.32 -20.83 3.71
CA TRP A 253 -0.55 -21.13 4.86
C TRP A 253 0.04 -20.72 6.22
N LYS A 254 1.36 -20.89 6.40
CA LYS A 254 2.06 -20.51 7.65
C LYS A 254 2.22 -19.00 7.85
N HIS A 255 1.94 -18.19 6.83
CA HIS A 255 2.18 -16.75 6.81
C HIS A 255 0.92 -15.93 6.50
N ASP A 256 -0.27 -16.55 6.52
CA ASP A 256 -1.53 -15.86 6.30
C ASP A 256 -1.76 -14.68 7.27
N GLN A 257 -1.32 -14.84 8.52
CA GLN A 257 -1.32 -13.79 9.54
C GLN A 257 -0.62 -12.48 9.12
N ALA A 258 0.34 -12.54 8.18
CA ALA A 258 1.04 -11.35 7.70
C ALA A 258 0.16 -10.45 6.81
N LEU A 259 -0.97 -10.97 6.31
CA LEU A 259 -1.94 -10.23 5.51
C LEU A 259 -3.11 -9.67 6.34
N GLN A 260 -3.12 -9.93 7.65
CA GLN A 260 -4.20 -9.48 8.53
C GLN A 260 -4.16 -7.95 8.75
N LEU A 261 -5.36 -7.37 8.80
CA LEU A 261 -5.64 -5.97 9.10
C LEU A 261 -6.31 -5.81 10.48
N TYR A 262 -6.03 -6.73 11.40
CA TYR A 262 -6.54 -6.69 12.78
C TYR A 262 -5.39 -6.59 13.79
N PRO A 263 -5.39 -5.60 14.69
CA PRO A 263 -6.27 -4.43 14.72
C PRO A 263 -6.16 -3.53 13.48
N ILE A 264 -7.21 -2.73 13.21
CA ILE A 264 -7.31 -1.86 12.03
C ILE A 264 -6.22 -0.76 12.08
N PRO A 265 -5.31 -0.65 11.08
CA PRO A 265 -4.23 0.35 11.05
C PRO A 265 -4.74 1.78 10.77
N ASP A 266 -3.89 2.81 10.84
CA ASP A 266 -4.30 4.18 10.44
C ASP A 266 -4.37 4.32 8.91
N LEU A 267 -3.47 3.65 8.19
CA LEU A 267 -3.35 3.75 6.73
C LEU A 267 -3.08 2.38 6.10
N VAL A 268 -3.82 2.07 5.03
CA VAL A 268 -3.53 0.97 4.12
C VAL A 268 -3.24 1.54 2.73
N VAL A 269 -2.02 1.36 2.26
CA VAL A 269 -1.60 1.71 0.90
C VAL A 269 -1.71 0.47 0.03
N VAL A 270 -2.72 0.44 -0.84
CA VAL A 270 -2.90 -0.60 -1.85
C VAL A 270 -2.47 -0.05 -3.19
N ALA A 271 -1.19 -0.24 -3.50
CA ALA A 271 -0.61 0.06 -4.78
C ALA A 271 -1.19 -0.89 -5.85
N ASP A 272 -2.17 -0.40 -6.61
CA ASP A 272 -2.92 -1.16 -7.62
C ASP A 272 -2.67 -0.55 -9.01
N ASP A 273 -2.90 -1.34 -10.06
CA ASP A 273 -2.98 -0.86 -11.45
C ASP A 273 -4.41 -0.33 -11.70
N PHE A 274 -4.83 0.59 -10.84
CA PHE A 274 -6.10 1.31 -10.91
C PHE A 274 -5.81 2.80 -10.78
N GLN A 275 -6.77 3.66 -11.15
CA GLN A 275 -6.60 5.11 -10.94
C GLN A 275 -6.33 5.44 -9.47
N ALA A 276 -5.62 6.53 -9.22
CA ALA A 276 -5.38 7.01 -7.87
C ALA A 276 -6.72 7.25 -7.13
N TYR A 277 -6.73 6.94 -5.84
CA TYR A 277 -7.88 7.25 -4.98
C TYR A 277 -7.46 7.33 -3.52
N THR A 278 -8.26 8.09 -2.77
CA THR A 278 -8.24 8.16 -1.33
C THR A 278 -9.66 7.89 -0.82
N THR A 279 -9.79 6.97 0.12
CA THR A 279 -11.04 6.71 0.83
C THR A 279 -10.76 6.43 2.30
N GLU A 280 -11.80 6.46 3.12
CA GLU A 280 -11.70 6.17 4.54
C GLU A 280 -12.88 5.29 4.94
N TYR A 281 -12.59 4.29 5.76
CA TYR A 281 -13.62 3.45 6.34
C TYR A 281 -13.23 3.00 7.74
N SER A 282 -14.15 3.15 8.70
CA SER A 282 -13.95 2.74 10.10
C SER A 282 -12.68 3.32 10.74
N GLY A 283 -12.33 4.57 10.44
CA GLY A 283 -11.14 5.26 10.97
C GLY A 283 -9.80 4.87 10.31
N CYS A 284 -9.83 4.04 9.27
CA CYS A 284 -8.66 3.69 8.47
C CYS A 284 -8.73 4.34 7.09
N LYS A 285 -7.67 5.06 6.71
CA LYS A 285 -7.52 5.55 5.33
C LYS A 285 -7.04 4.41 4.44
N VAL A 286 -7.63 4.28 3.27
CA VAL A 286 -7.22 3.32 2.24
C VAL A 286 -6.94 4.10 0.97
N ILE A 287 -5.70 3.98 0.49
CA ILE A 287 -5.23 4.78 -0.63
C ILE A 287 -4.63 3.89 -1.71
N ASN A 288 -4.71 4.37 -2.95
CA ASN A 288 -3.91 3.89 -4.07
C ASN A 288 -3.21 5.09 -4.69
N PRO A 289 -1.86 5.11 -4.76
CA PRO A 289 -1.13 6.17 -5.45
C PRO A 289 -1.40 6.24 -6.95
N GLY A 290 -1.87 5.14 -7.54
CA GLY A 290 -1.98 4.99 -8.98
C GLY A 290 -0.62 4.63 -9.61
N PRO A 291 -0.63 3.98 -10.79
CA PRO A 291 0.60 3.65 -11.51
C PRO A 291 1.31 4.93 -11.96
N PHE A 292 2.57 5.13 -11.59
CA PHE A 292 3.29 6.39 -11.77
C PHE A 292 3.27 6.84 -13.25
N VAL A 293 3.84 6.06 -14.16
CA VAL A 293 3.95 6.47 -15.57
C VAL A 293 2.57 6.51 -16.27
N LYS A 294 1.70 5.53 -16.04
CA LYS A 294 0.39 5.44 -16.70
C LYS A 294 -0.64 6.43 -16.14
N GLY A 295 -0.48 6.85 -14.90
CA GLY A 295 -1.37 7.75 -14.18
C GLY A 295 -0.83 9.17 -14.15
N ASN A 296 -0.23 9.65 -15.23
CA ASN A 296 0.29 11.02 -15.38
C ASN A 296 1.25 11.44 -14.26
N PHE A 297 2.16 10.54 -13.88
CA PHE A 297 3.15 10.75 -12.83
C PHE A 297 2.52 11.07 -11.47
N SER A 298 1.43 10.37 -11.17
CA SER A 298 0.72 10.43 -9.88
C SER A 298 1.52 9.83 -8.75
N PHE A 299 1.50 10.51 -7.61
CA PHE A 299 2.04 10.03 -6.35
C PHE A 299 1.17 10.52 -5.20
N THR A 300 1.35 9.93 -4.02
CA THR A 300 0.59 10.31 -2.84
C THR A 300 1.51 10.72 -1.71
N LEU A 301 1.20 11.85 -1.08
CA LEU A 301 1.82 12.29 0.16
C LEU A 301 0.95 11.86 1.34
N TYR A 302 1.58 11.39 2.40
CA TYR A 302 0.92 11.12 3.67
C TYR A 302 1.62 11.90 4.78
N VAL A 303 0.85 12.74 5.47
CA VAL A 303 1.31 13.63 6.55
C VAL A 303 0.75 13.09 7.87
N PRO A 304 1.51 12.27 8.63
CA PRO A 304 0.97 11.53 9.76
C PRO A 304 0.60 12.42 10.96
N GLY A 305 1.23 13.59 11.07
CA GLY A 305 1.01 14.56 12.16
C GLY A 305 -0.13 15.54 11.93
N GLU A 306 -0.60 15.72 10.69
CA GLU A 306 -1.76 16.54 10.35
C GLU A 306 -3.01 15.66 10.21
N GLU A 307 -3.51 15.06 11.30
CA GLU A 307 -4.72 14.21 11.27
C GLU A 307 -4.70 13.12 10.17
N ASN A 308 -3.53 12.48 10.00
CA ASN A 308 -3.31 11.47 8.97
C ASN A 308 -3.59 11.97 7.54
N LYS A 309 -3.43 13.26 7.24
CA LYS A 309 -3.76 13.86 5.94
C LYS A 309 -3.08 13.12 4.79
N VAL A 310 -3.83 12.97 3.71
CA VAL A 310 -3.37 12.34 2.46
C VAL A 310 -3.59 13.35 1.35
N GLU A 311 -2.58 13.56 0.52
CA GLU A 311 -2.65 14.46 -0.63
C GLU A 311 -2.25 13.72 -1.90
N GLU A 312 -3.15 13.71 -2.88
CA GLU A 312 -2.87 13.21 -4.22
C GLU A 312 -2.19 14.31 -5.02
N SER A 313 -1.10 13.98 -5.72
CA SER A 313 -0.32 14.93 -6.49
C SER A 313 0.08 14.32 -7.82
N ASN A 314 0.19 15.18 -8.84
CA ASN A 314 0.68 14.83 -10.17
C ASN A 314 1.81 15.79 -10.52
N LEU A 315 2.83 15.29 -11.21
CA LEU A 315 3.83 16.18 -11.80
C LEU A 315 3.24 16.87 -13.04
N PRO A 316 3.62 18.13 -13.32
CA PRO A 316 3.19 18.80 -14.53
C PRO A 316 3.63 18.04 -15.78
N GLU A 317 2.81 18.09 -16.83
CA GLU A 317 3.21 17.68 -18.18
C GLU A 317 4.36 18.58 -18.64
N ASP A 318 5.31 18.03 -19.41
CA ASP A 318 6.38 18.88 -19.95
C ASP A 318 5.75 19.76 -21.04
N ASP A 319 5.83 21.09 -20.89
CA ASP A 319 5.39 22.03 -21.92
C ASP A 319 6.17 21.72 -23.22
N SER A 320 5.43 21.25 -24.23
CA SER A 320 5.94 20.86 -25.55
C SER A 320 6.49 22.03 -26.35
#